data_AF-A0A538JY16-F1
#
_entry.id   AF-A0A538JY16-F1
#
_cell.length_a   1.000
_cell.length_b   1.000
_cell.length_c   1.000
_cell.angle_alpha   90.00
_cell.angle_beta   90.00
_cell.angle_gamma   90.00
#
_symmetry.space_group_name_H-M   'P 1'
#
loop_
_entity.id
_entity.type
_entity.pdbx_description
1 polymer ?
#
loop_
_entity_poly.entity_id
_entity_poly.type
_entity_poly.pdbx_seq_one_letter_code
_entity_poly.pdbx_strand_id
1 'polypeptide(L)'
;MSRGLALCLLAFLLTGCNGGTVDRHALERDAEKVGSLATEGELLANDVSKGASTKNFARVHAQELSRAASNFADALAKRPTSPGIEARVRRLSKLAGKVSDELEQLHRHPTDRDVAASLQQPLSEDADAADQLSK
;
A
#
# COMPACT_ATOMS: atom_id res chain seq x y z
N MET A 1 -32.38 -15.60 22.23
CA MET A 1 -31.07 -15.08 22.72
C MET A 1 -30.21 -14.68 21.52
N SER A 2 -30.69 -13.78 20.67
CA SER A 2 -30.12 -13.63 19.31
C SER A 2 -29.91 -12.18 18.87
N ARG A 3 -30.17 -11.21 19.75
CA ARG A 3 -29.99 -9.78 19.46
C ARG A 3 -28.67 -9.20 19.95
N GLY A 4 -28.07 -9.80 20.98
CA GLY A 4 -26.77 -9.36 21.52
C GLY A 4 -25.57 -9.78 20.67
N LEU A 5 -25.65 -10.94 20.02
CA LEU A 5 -24.54 -11.47 19.20
C LEU A 5 -24.31 -10.65 17.91
N ALA A 6 -25.39 -10.09 17.35
CA ALA A 6 -25.33 -9.28 16.13
C ALA A 6 -24.68 -7.90 16.37
N LEU A 7 -24.75 -7.36 17.59
CA LEU A 7 -24.16 -6.04 17.91
C LEU A 7 -22.63 -6.11 18.09
N CYS A 8 -22.11 -7.21 18.64
CA CYS A 8 -20.66 -7.37 18.84
C CYS A 8 -19.89 -7.62 17.53
N LEU A 9 -20.52 -8.25 16.53
CA LEU A 9 -19.91 -8.45 15.21
C LEU A 9 -19.79 -7.16 14.40
N LEU A 10 -20.65 -6.16 14.63
CA LEU A 10 -20.58 -4.87 13.96
C LEU A 10 -19.47 -3.96 14.51
N ALA A 11 -19.05 -4.16 15.76
CA ALA A 11 -18.01 -3.36 16.41
C ALA A 11 -16.59 -3.69 15.88
N PHE A 12 -16.34 -4.93 15.44
CA PHE A 12 -15.05 -5.33 14.85
C PHE A 12 -14.85 -4.84 13.41
N LEU A 13 -15.91 -4.41 12.73
CA LEU A 13 -15.80 -3.77 11.41
C LEU A 13 -15.36 -2.30 11.52
N LEU A 14 -15.38 -1.70 12.71
CA LEU A 14 -14.89 -0.34 12.95
C LEU A 14 -13.40 -0.29 13.33
N THR A 15 -12.78 -1.41 13.68
CA THR A 15 -11.33 -1.50 13.92
C THR A 15 -10.52 -1.77 12.64
N GLY A 16 -11.20 -1.91 11.49
CA GLY A 16 -10.58 -2.07 10.17
C GLY A 16 -10.54 -0.80 9.31
N CYS A 17 -10.92 0.36 9.85
CA CYS A 17 -10.90 1.62 9.12
C CYS A 17 -9.95 2.58 9.82
N ASN A 18 -9.08 3.20 9.02
CA ASN A 18 -8.01 4.12 9.40
C ASN A 18 -8.57 5.44 10.02
N GLY A 19 -9.42 5.36 11.03
CA GLY A 19 -10.32 6.43 11.49
C GLY A 19 -9.83 7.22 12.71
N GLY A 20 -8.59 7.03 13.13
CA GLY A 20 -7.97 7.75 14.25
C GLY A 20 -6.90 8.73 13.79
N THR A 21 -6.53 9.65 14.68
CA THR A 21 -5.38 10.54 14.49
C THR A 21 -4.12 9.74 14.16
N VAL A 22 -3.35 10.18 13.18
CA VAL A 22 -2.02 9.65 12.89
C VAL A 22 -1.06 10.19 13.95
N ASP A 23 -0.70 9.34 14.91
CA ASP A 23 0.43 9.57 15.81
C ASP A 23 1.70 8.89 15.29
N ARG A 24 2.81 8.99 16.02
CA ARG A 24 4.11 8.44 15.59
C ARG A 24 4.04 6.93 15.37
N HIS A 25 3.33 6.20 16.23
CA HIS A 25 3.25 4.75 16.13
C HIS A 25 2.32 4.31 14.99
N ALA A 26 1.25 5.06 14.73
CA ALA A 26 0.43 4.88 13.54
C ALA A 26 1.25 5.16 12.26
N LEU A 27 2.05 6.22 12.23
CA LEU A 27 2.93 6.54 11.11
C LEU A 27 3.93 5.42 10.82
N GLU A 28 4.59 4.88 11.85
CA GLU A 28 5.53 3.76 11.73
C GLU A 28 4.87 2.55 11.08
N ARG A 29 3.72 2.10 11.60
CA ARG A 29 2.99 0.96 11.04
C ARG A 29 2.45 1.22 9.64
N ASP A 30 1.97 2.44 9.37
CA ASP A 30 1.47 2.79 8.03
C ASP A 30 2.65 2.81 7.03
N ALA A 31 3.83 3.24 7.46
CA ALA A 31 5.05 3.23 6.65
C ALA A 31 5.51 1.79 6.35
N GLU A 32 5.56 0.92 7.36
CA GLU A 32 5.86 -0.51 7.17
C GLU A 32 4.91 -1.17 6.16
N LYS A 33 3.62 -0.85 6.23
CA LYS A 33 2.63 -1.41 5.28
C LYS A 33 2.83 -0.89 3.86
N VAL A 34 3.09 0.41 3.68
CA VAL A 34 3.41 0.97 2.36
C VAL A 34 4.68 0.34 1.80
N GLY A 35 5.72 0.18 2.62
CA GLY A 35 6.95 -0.50 2.23
C GLY A 35 6.71 -1.95 1.81
N SER A 36 5.93 -2.70 2.60
CA SER A 36 5.56 -4.08 2.27
C SER A 36 4.81 -4.19 0.94
N LEU A 37 3.89 -3.25 0.64
CA LEU A 37 3.18 -3.23 -0.65
C LEU A 37 4.13 -2.96 -1.81
N ALA A 38 5.11 -2.06 -1.63
CA ALA A 38 6.12 -1.78 -2.64
C ALA A 38 7.03 -2.99 -2.87
N THR A 39 7.51 -3.65 -1.80
CA THR A 39 8.29 -4.88 -1.89
C THR A 39 7.51 -6.02 -2.56
N GLU A 40 6.24 -6.23 -2.21
CA GLU A 40 5.41 -7.25 -2.88
C GLU A 40 5.20 -6.92 -4.37
N GLY A 41 5.07 -5.63 -4.70
CA GLY A 41 5.09 -5.14 -6.07
C GLY A 41 6.39 -5.44 -6.81
N GLU A 42 7.54 -5.24 -6.17
CA GLU A 42 8.87 -5.51 -6.71
C GLU A 42 9.06 -7.01 -7.01
N LEU A 43 8.64 -7.88 -6.09
CA LEU A 43 8.60 -9.33 -6.29
C LEU A 43 7.69 -9.73 -7.46
N LEU A 44 6.50 -9.12 -7.56
CA LEU A 44 5.60 -9.38 -8.68
C LEU A 44 6.20 -8.91 -10.01
N ALA A 45 6.81 -7.73 -10.03
CA ALA A 45 7.51 -7.17 -11.19
C ALA A 45 8.66 -8.08 -11.64
N ASN A 46 9.44 -8.59 -10.68
CA ASN A 46 10.48 -9.58 -10.92
C ASN A 46 9.92 -10.84 -11.59
N ASP A 47 8.82 -11.40 -11.07
CA ASP A 47 8.22 -12.62 -11.61
C ASP A 47 7.65 -12.39 -13.02
N VAL A 48 6.99 -11.26 -13.26
CA VAL A 48 6.47 -10.90 -14.59
C VAL A 48 7.62 -10.70 -15.58
N SER A 49 8.70 -9.99 -15.20
CA SER A 49 9.86 -9.75 -16.07
C SER A 49 10.52 -11.05 -16.55
N LYS A 50 10.56 -12.06 -15.68
CA LYS A 50 11.11 -13.40 -15.96
C LYS A 50 10.12 -14.33 -16.68
N GLY A 51 8.87 -13.90 -16.86
CA GLY A 51 7.79 -14.76 -17.37
C GLY A 51 7.41 -15.89 -16.41
N ALA A 52 7.69 -15.73 -15.12
CA ALA A 52 7.41 -16.69 -14.04
C ALA A 52 6.02 -16.49 -13.41
N SER A 53 5.16 -15.67 -14.02
CA SER A 53 3.80 -15.38 -13.57
C SER A 53 2.79 -15.58 -14.69
N THR A 54 1.52 -15.79 -14.33
CA THR A 54 0.42 -15.86 -15.30
C THR A 54 -0.25 -14.50 -15.45
N LYS A 55 -0.74 -14.19 -16.65
CA LYS A 55 -1.47 -12.94 -16.95
C LYS A 55 -2.56 -12.62 -15.92
N ASN A 56 -3.35 -13.62 -15.53
CA ASN A 56 -4.47 -13.41 -14.60
C ASN A 56 -3.99 -13.16 -13.18
N PHE A 57 -2.99 -13.90 -12.71
CA PHE A 57 -2.40 -13.67 -11.40
C PHE A 57 -1.79 -12.28 -11.33
N ALA A 58 -0.90 -11.92 -12.26
CA ALA A 58 -0.24 -10.62 -12.28
C ALA A 58 -1.25 -9.46 -12.33
N ARG A 59 -2.26 -9.54 -13.19
CA ARG A 59 -3.29 -8.50 -13.32
C ARG A 59 -4.09 -8.30 -12.04
N VAL A 60 -4.59 -9.37 -11.44
CA VAL A 60 -5.45 -9.27 -10.25
C VAL A 60 -4.62 -8.89 -9.03
N HIS A 61 -3.45 -9.50 -8.87
CA HIS A 61 -2.60 -9.23 -7.73
C HIS A 61 -2.09 -7.79 -7.73
N ALA A 62 -1.59 -7.29 -8.87
CA ALA A 62 -1.19 -5.89 -9.00
C ALA A 62 -2.35 -4.91 -8.71
N GLN A 63 -3.57 -5.25 -9.12
CA GLN A 63 -4.75 -4.43 -8.82
C GLN A 63 -5.05 -4.36 -7.32
N GLU A 64 -4.98 -5.48 -6.61
CA GLU A 64 -5.23 -5.53 -5.18
C GLU A 64 -4.15 -4.74 -4.41
N LEU A 65 -2.89 -4.89 -4.78
CA LEU A 65 -1.79 -4.10 -4.21
C LEU A 65 -1.98 -2.61 -4.49
N SER A 66 -2.30 -2.24 -5.75
CA SER A 66 -2.53 -0.85 -6.14
C SER A 66 -3.68 -0.22 -5.34
N ARG A 67 -4.80 -0.93 -5.18
CA ARG A 67 -5.94 -0.48 -4.37
C ARG A 67 -5.56 -0.31 -2.90
N ALA A 68 -4.82 -1.25 -2.32
CA ALA A 68 -4.35 -1.14 -0.95
C ALA A 68 -3.48 0.11 -0.76
N ALA A 69 -2.52 0.34 -1.66
CA ALA A 69 -1.64 1.51 -1.63
C ALA A 69 -2.42 2.83 -1.79
N SER A 70 -3.38 2.88 -2.72
CA SER A 70 -4.28 4.03 -2.91
C SER A 70 -5.12 4.32 -1.66
N ASN A 71 -5.67 3.29 -1.02
CA ASN A 71 -6.42 3.46 0.23
C ASN A 71 -5.54 4.04 1.36
N PHE A 72 -4.26 3.67 1.44
CA PHE A 72 -3.31 4.28 2.38
C PHE A 72 -3.02 5.73 2.04
N ALA A 73 -2.78 6.03 0.76
CA ALA A 73 -2.54 7.39 0.28
C ALA A 73 -3.69 8.32 0.70
N ASP A 74 -4.92 7.90 0.42
CA ASP A 74 -6.16 8.61 0.75
C ASP A 74 -6.37 8.78 2.25
N ALA A 75 -6.16 7.71 3.02
CA ALA A 75 -6.33 7.75 4.46
C ALA A 75 -5.33 8.71 5.10
N LEU A 76 -4.05 8.61 4.74
CA LEU A 76 -2.99 9.47 5.27
C LEU A 76 -3.18 10.94 4.88
N ALA A 77 -3.78 11.22 3.71
CA ALA A 77 -4.09 12.58 3.29
C ALA A 77 -5.22 13.22 4.10
N LYS A 78 -6.18 12.42 4.59
CA LYS A 78 -7.43 12.89 5.20
C LYS A 78 -7.43 12.83 6.73
N ARG A 79 -6.71 11.89 7.33
CA ARG A 79 -6.73 11.68 8.78
C ARG A 79 -6.11 12.87 9.53
N PRO A 80 -6.69 13.26 10.68
CA PRO A 80 -6.03 14.18 11.59
C PRO A 80 -4.63 13.66 11.93
N THR A 81 -3.66 14.55 12.11
CA THR A 81 -2.27 14.17 12.42
C THR A 81 -1.82 14.87 13.69
N SER A 82 -1.09 14.15 14.53
CA SER A 82 -0.50 14.72 15.74
C SER A 82 0.51 15.83 15.40
N PRO A 83 0.63 16.89 16.21
CA PRO A 83 1.57 17.97 15.95
C PRO A 83 3.01 17.51 15.78
N GLY A 84 3.71 18.03 14.78
CA GLY A 84 5.15 17.82 14.56
C GLY A 84 5.52 16.64 13.66
N ILE A 85 4.54 15.91 13.10
CA ILE A 85 4.80 14.80 12.14
C ILE A 85 4.06 14.96 10.80
N GLU A 86 3.33 16.04 10.59
CA GLU A 86 2.45 16.28 9.45
C GLU A 86 3.21 16.23 8.12
N ALA A 87 4.44 16.74 8.10
CA ALA A 87 5.28 16.68 6.90
C ALA A 87 5.64 15.24 6.52
N ARG A 88 5.92 14.37 7.49
CA ARG A 88 6.21 12.95 7.24
C ARG A 88 4.95 12.20 6.79
N VAL A 89 3.81 12.44 7.44
CA VAL A 89 2.52 11.84 7.03
C VAL A 89 2.17 12.23 5.58
N ARG A 90 2.35 13.51 5.21
CA ARG A 90 2.14 13.95 3.82
C ARG A 90 3.11 13.30 2.83
N ARG A 91 4.38 13.09 3.22
CA ARG A 91 5.35 12.39 2.37
C ARG A 91 4.96 10.93 2.18
N LEU A 92 4.55 10.24 3.25
CA LEU A 92 4.12 8.86 3.18
C LEU A 92 2.83 8.71 2.34
N SER A 93 1.87 9.63 2.48
CA SER A 93 0.68 9.66 1.63
C SER A 93 1.03 9.75 0.14
N LYS A 94 1.95 10.64 -0.23
CA LYS A 94 2.42 10.77 -1.61
C LYS A 94 3.17 9.54 -2.09
N LEU A 95 4.00 8.95 -1.25
CA LEU A 95 4.74 7.72 -1.56
C LEU A 95 3.79 6.55 -1.80
N ALA A 96 2.78 6.37 -0.95
CA ALA A 96 1.73 5.36 -1.16
C ALA A 96 0.96 5.57 -2.48
N GLY A 97 0.72 6.83 -2.86
CA GLY A 97 0.14 7.18 -4.17
C GLY A 97 1.06 6.77 -5.32
N LYS A 98 2.35 7.06 -5.23
CA LYS A 98 3.35 6.66 -6.23
C LYS A 98 3.41 5.13 -6.39
N VAL A 99 3.51 4.39 -5.28
CA VAL A 99 3.49 2.92 -5.28
C VAL A 99 2.21 2.39 -5.92
N SER A 100 1.05 3.01 -5.62
CA SER A 100 -0.22 2.65 -6.26
C SER A 100 -0.19 2.80 -7.79
N ASP A 101 0.38 3.90 -8.29
CA ASP A 101 0.51 4.17 -9.72
C ASP A 101 1.47 3.20 -10.42
N GLU A 102 2.58 2.83 -9.77
CA GLU A 102 3.53 1.82 -10.25
C GLU A 102 2.88 0.42 -10.33
N LEU A 103 2.14 0.04 -9.30
CA LEU A 103 1.38 -1.23 -9.27
C LEU A 103 0.25 -1.24 -10.31
N GLU A 104 -0.39 -0.10 -10.55
CA GLU A 104 -1.41 0.04 -11.60
C GLU A 104 -0.81 -0.12 -13.01
N GLN A 105 0.47 0.23 -13.21
CA GLN A 105 1.16 -0.07 -14.47
C GLN A 105 1.32 -1.59 -14.67
N LEU A 106 1.72 -2.34 -13.64
CA LEU A 106 1.73 -3.82 -13.70
C LEU A 106 0.34 -4.40 -13.96
N HIS A 107 -0.71 -3.82 -13.37
CA HIS A 107 -2.09 -4.24 -13.63
C HIS A 107 -2.49 -4.06 -15.10
N ARG A 108 -2.17 -2.91 -15.71
CA ARG A 108 -2.49 -2.59 -17.11
C ARG A 108 -1.64 -3.38 -18.10
N HIS A 109 -0.42 -3.72 -17.72
CA HIS A 109 0.56 -4.41 -18.55
C HIS A 109 1.02 -5.75 -17.93
N PRO A 110 0.10 -6.69 -17.62
CA PRO A 110 0.38 -7.83 -16.74
C PRO A 110 1.25 -8.94 -17.36
N THR A 111 1.66 -8.77 -18.61
CA THR A 111 2.56 -9.68 -19.34
C THR A 111 3.70 -8.94 -20.03
N ASP A 112 3.79 -7.62 -19.84
CA ASP A 112 4.83 -6.80 -20.44
C ASP A 112 6.09 -6.90 -19.57
N ARG A 113 7.11 -7.55 -20.12
CA ARG A 113 8.35 -7.83 -19.38
C ARG A 113 9.22 -6.59 -19.22
N ASP A 114 9.18 -5.68 -20.19
CA ASP A 114 10.00 -4.47 -20.18
C ASP A 114 9.43 -3.47 -19.16
N VAL A 115 8.09 -3.31 -19.14
CA VAL A 115 7.42 -2.54 -18.08
C VAL A 115 7.73 -3.13 -16.72
N ALA A 116 7.58 -4.44 -16.54
CA ALA A 116 7.86 -5.09 -15.26
C ALA A 116 9.32 -4.92 -14.81
N ALA A 117 10.29 -5.12 -15.70
CA ALA A 117 11.71 -4.91 -15.39
C ALA A 117 12.00 -3.46 -14.98
N SER A 118 11.36 -2.48 -15.64
CA SER A 118 11.56 -1.06 -15.33
C SER A 118 11.03 -0.64 -13.95
N LEU A 119 10.13 -1.42 -13.35
CA LEU A 119 9.47 -1.09 -12.08
C LEU A 119 10.15 -1.72 -10.86
N GLN A 120 11.06 -2.68 -11.03
CA GLN A 120 11.71 -3.35 -9.90
C GLN A 120 12.50 -2.37 -9.01
N GLN A 121 13.39 -1.58 -9.62
CA GLN A 121 14.21 -0.63 -8.90
C GLN A 121 13.37 0.49 -8.25
N PRO A 122 12.42 1.14 -8.95
CA PRO A 122 11.52 2.12 -8.34
C PRO A 122 10.75 1.59 -7.12
N LEU A 123 10.19 0.38 -7.21
CA LEU A 123 9.43 -0.22 -6.11
C LEU A 123 10.33 -0.58 -4.93
N SER A 124 11.56 -1.02 -5.18
CA SER A 124 12.57 -1.23 -4.12
C SER A 124 12.94 0.08 -3.43
N GLU A 125 13.20 1.14 -4.19
CA GLU A 125 13.55 2.46 -3.65
C GLU A 125 12.39 3.07 -2.85
N ASP A 126 11.16 2.86 -3.30
CA ASP A 126 9.97 3.31 -2.58
C ASP A 126 9.75 2.52 -1.28
N ALA A 127 10.11 1.23 -1.24
CA ALA A 127 10.12 0.47 0.00
C ALA A 127 11.11 1.04 1.03
N ASP A 128 12.33 1.35 0.60
CA ASP A 128 13.36 1.98 1.44
C ASP A 128 12.95 3.39 1.89
N ALA A 129 12.34 4.17 1.00
CA ALA A 129 11.82 5.49 1.34
C ALA A 129 10.71 5.42 2.39
N ALA A 130 9.86 4.39 2.36
CA ALA A 130 8.85 4.16 3.37
C ALA A 130 9.50 3.85 4.73
N ASP A 131 10.50 2.96 4.78
CA ASP A 131 11.24 2.67 6.02
C ASP A 131 11.93 3.92 6.60
N GLN A 132 12.46 4.81 5.76
CA GLN A 132 13.04 6.07 6.25
C GLN A 132 12.00 7.01 6.89
N LEU A 133 10.74 6.94 6.47
CA LEU A 133 9.66 7.77 7.02
C LEU A 133 9.10 7.23 8.34
N SER A 134 9.40 5.98 8.71
CA SER A 134 8.99 5.37 9.98
C SER A 134 9.80 5.87 11.18
N LYS A 135 11.00 6.42 10.94
CA LYS A 135 11.97 6.87 11.94
C LYS A 135 11.72 8.34 12.39
#